data_AF-A0A6J8EB67-F1
#
_entry.id   AF-A0A6J8EB67-F1
#
_cell.length_a   1.000
_cell.length_b   1.000
_cell.length_c   1.000
_cell.angle_alpha   90.00
_cell.angle_beta   90.00
_cell.angle_gamma   90.00
#
_symmetry.space_group_name_H-M   'P 1'
#
loop_
_entity.id
_entity.type
_entity.pdbx_description
1 polymer ?
#
loop_
_entity_poly.entity_id
_entity_poly.type
_entity_poly.pdbx_seq_one_letter_code
_entity_poly.pdbx_strand_id
1 'polypeptide(L)'
;MTNHTNVPRANSIGYFQVIDASPTDLNTVTTVLQRSVSIADKLSQLDVVIVFDQAIYAKALEIIWQKPVELERKHYNRALRSHKIVFEAFERLCWEAYGSWLSSNDENEFLDSNFQASVLSILAQIRRNLTADNFKTLLMSPYVGKLFEAFSVYCNRSSHGFSRSPVDQTIEQTLNRDTKTRDGIVVFSLNKGSVKHWLLNAHERASISSKCRYLAGMINPETSAKKELGKTRMKRDETDVLKLVQTLQSWTNQFETS
;
A
#
# COMPACT_ATOMS: atom_id res chain seq x y z
N MET A 1 -38.05 -4.30 36.21
CA MET A 1 -36.71 -4.64 36.75
C MET A 1 -35.79 -4.94 35.58
N THR A 2 -35.07 -3.93 35.07
CA THR A 2 -34.10 -4.08 33.97
C THR A 2 -32.70 -4.15 34.55
N ASN A 3 -32.30 -5.34 35.00
CA ASN A 3 -30.92 -5.61 35.40
C ASN A 3 -30.08 -5.91 34.16
N HIS A 4 -29.58 -4.85 33.51
CA HIS A 4 -28.41 -4.96 32.64
C HIS A 4 -27.23 -4.34 33.36
N THR A 5 -26.45 -5.21 34.01
CA THR A 5 -25.08 -4.93 34.43
C THR A 5 -24.28 -4.52 33.21
N ASN A 6 -24.14 -3.22 33.01
CA ASN A 6 -23.45 -2.60 31.87
C ASN A 6 -21.93 -2.62 32.10
N VAL A 7 -21.38 -3.79 32.44
CA VAL A 7 -19.93 -3.98 32.52
C VAL A 7 -19.43 -4.22 31.10
N PRO A 8 -18.58 -3.32 30.54
CA PRO A 8 -18.01 -3.54 29.22
C PRO A 8 -17.28 -4.88 29.20
N ARG A 9 -17.51 -5.70 28.17
CA ARG A 9 -16.85 -7.00 27.99
C ARG A 9 -15.33 -6.76 28.06
N ALA A 10 -14.63 -7.54 28.88
CA ALA A 10 -13.17 -7.41 29.01
C ALA A 10 -12.50 -7.58 27.64
N ASN A 11 -11.59 -6.68 27.30
CA ASN A 11 -10.83 -6.75 26.05
C ASN A 11 -9.90 -7.96 26.10
N SER A 12 -10.07 -8.90 25.18
CA SER A 12 -9.19 -10.06 25.02
C SER A 12 -8.36 -9.91 23.75
N ILE A 13 -7.03 -10.05 23.87
CA ILE A 13 -6.12 -10.11 22.72
C ILE A 13 -5.88 -11.58 22.38
N GLY A 14 -6.10 -11.96 21.13
CA GLY A 14 -5.84 -13.30 20.62
C GLY A 14 -5.04 -13.24 19.32
N TYR A 15 -4.21 -14.26 19.09
CA TYR A 15 -3.41 -14.39 17.88
C TYR A 15 -3.99 -15.49 16.99
N PHE A 16 -4.11 -15.19 15.70
CA PHE A 16 -4.49 -16.20 14.70
C PHE A 16 -3.34 -17.20 14.50
N GLN A 17 -3.69 -18.44 14.17
CA GLN A 17 -2.71 -19.39 13.64
C GLN A 17 -2.07 -18.83 12.38
N VAL A 18 -0.74 -18.91 12.32
CA VAL A 18 0.05 -18.51 11.16
C VAL A 18 -0.40 -19.33 9.95
N ILE A 19 -0.59 -18.65 8.82
CA ILE A 19 -0.83 -19.30 7.53
C ILE A 19 0.52 -19.34 6.82
N ASP A 20 1.04 -20.53 6.59
CA ASP A 20 2.30 -20.74 5.87
C ASP A 20 2.05 -20.69 4.36
N ALA A 21 1.76 -19.49 3.86
CA ALA A 21 1.51 -19.20 2.45
C ALA A 21 1.81 -17.73 2.13
N SER A 22 1.95 -17.41 0.85
CA SER A 22 2.23 -16.03 0.42
C SER A 22 1.08 -15.10 0.83
N PRO A 23 1.36 -13.97 1.52
CA PRO A 23 0.31 -13.04 1.94
C PRO A 23 -0.39 -12.34 0.76
N THR A 24 0.22 -12.34 -0.43
CA THR A 24 -0.33 -11.75 -1.65
C THR A 24 -1.14 -12.71 -2.51
N ASP A 25 -1.18 -14.00 -2.16
CA ASP A 25 -1.96 -15.01 -2.86
C ASP A 25 -3.47 -14.89 -2.55
N LEU A 26 -4.31 -14.96 -3.58
CA LEU A 26 -5.76 -14.78 -3.47
C LEU A 26 -6.41 -15.82 -2.55
N ASN A 27 -5.92 -17.07 -2.55
CA ASN A 27 -6.45 -18.11 -1.67
C ASN A 27 -6.11 -17.84 -0.20
N THR A 28 -4.89 -17.35 0.04
CA THR A 28 -4.44 -16.92 1.37
C THR A 28 -5.30 -15.78 1.89
N VAL A 29 -5.52 -14.73 1.09
CA VAL A 29 -6.38 -13.60 1.47
C VAL A 29 -7.83 -14.04 1.70
N THR A 30 -8.37 -14.91 0.84
CA THR A 30 -9.72 -15.49 1.00
C THR A 30 -9.85 -16.25 2.33
N THR A 31 -8.85 -17.05 2.68
CA THR A 31 -8.82 -17.81 3.92
C THR A 31 -8.81 -16.89 5.15
N VAL A 32 -7.98 -15.84 5.15
CA VAL A 32 -7.95 -14.84 6.22
C VAL A 32 -9.31 -14.17 6.38
N LEU A 33 -9.91 -13.77 5.26
CA LEU A 33 -11.22 -13.15 5.20
C LEU A 33 -12.31 -14.07 5.78
N GLN A 34 -12.39 -15.33 5.38
CA GLN A 34 -13.40 -16.27 5.87
C GLN A 34 -13.20 -16.62 7.35
N ARG A 35 -11.94 -16.86 7.78
CA ARG A 35 -11.61 -17.10 9.19
C ARG A 35 -12.03 -15.94 10.08
N SER A 36 -11.86 -14.70 9.62
CA SER A 36 -12.25 -13.50 10.37
C SER A 36 -13.77 -13.44 10.63
N VAL A 37 -14.61 -13.84 9.66
CA VAL A 37 -16.08 -13.92 9.86
C VAL A 37 -16.43 -15.03 10.84
N SER A 38 -15.87 -16.22 10.64
CA SER A 38 -16.15 -17.36 11.51
C SER A 38 -15.82 -17.08 12.97
N ILE A 39 -14.75 -16.32 13.23
CA ILE A 39 -14.41 -15.90 14.59
C ILE A 39 -15.37 -14.83 15.11
N ALA A 40 -15.72 -13.84 14.29
CA ALA A 40 -16.71 -12.84 14.67
C ALA A 40 -18.03 -13.52 15.10
N ASP A 41 -18.46 -14.55 14.38
CA ASP A 41 -19.64 -15.36 14.72
C ASP A 41 -19.48 -16.08 16.05
N LYS A 42 -18.35 -16.77 16.26
CA LYS A 42 -18.03 -17.46 17.53
C LYS A 42 -17.96 -16.51 18.73
N LEU A 43 -17.54 -15.26 18.50
CA LEU A 43 -17.45 -14.23 19.53
C LEU A 43 -18.75 -13.44 19.68
N SER A 44 -19.79 -13.75 18.90
CA SER A 44 -21.05 -13.00 18.83
C SER A 44 -20.84 -11.51 18.54
N GLN A 45 -19.86 -11.19 17.69
CA GLN A 45 -19.59 -9.84 17.21
C GLN A 45 -20.39 -9.58 15.94
N LEU A 46 -21.15 -8.48 15.92
CA LEU A 46 -21.91 -8.08 14.73
C LEU A 46 -20.98 -7.77 13.55
N ASP A 47 -19.86 -7.12 13.85
CA ASP A 47 -18.94 -6.52 12.88
C ASP A 47 -17.49 -6.92 13.19
N VAL A 48 -16.69 -7.11 12.14
CA VAL A 48 -15.25 -7.33 12.25
C VAL A 48 -14.47 -6.26 11.49
N VAL A 49 -13.47 -5.67 12.15
CA VAL A 49 -12.55 -4.71 11.51
C VAL A 49 -11.29 -5.44 11.08
N ILE A 50 -11.02 -5.47 9.77
CA ILE A 50 -9.83 -6.12 9.21
C ILE A 50 -8.89 -5.05 8.64
N VAL A 51 -7.62 -5.15 9.01
CA VAL A 51 -6.57 -4.24 8.57
C VAL A 51 -5.58 -5.02 7.72
N PHE A 52 -5.48 -4.63 6.45
CA PHE A 52 -4.47 -5.12 5.52
C PHE A 52 -3.51 -3.99 5.15
N ASP A 53 -2.29 -4.37 4.74
CA ASP A 53 -1.46 -3.49 3.91
C ASP A 53 -2.10 -3.27 2.54
N GLN A 54 -1.51 -2.41 1.71
CA GLN A 54 -2.14 -2.01 0.44
C GLN A 54 -2.22 -3.15 -0.59
N ALA A 55 -1.15 -3.93 -0.76
CA ALA A 55 -1.11 -5.01 -1.75
C ALA A 55 -2.16 -6.09 -1.41
N ILE A 56 -2.25 -6.44 -0.14
CA ILE A 56 -3.23 -7.41 0.36
C ILE A 56 -4.64 -6.80 0.34
N TYR A 57 -4.78 -5.50 0.63
CA TYR A 57 -6.07 -4.81 0.58
C TYR A 57 -6.68 -4.80 -0.82
N ALA A 58 -5.87 -4.56 -1.87
CA ALA A 58 -6.34 -4.61 -3.26
C ALA A 58 -6.88 -5.99 -3.62
N LYS A 59 -6.18 -7.05 -3.22
CA LYS A 59 -6.62 -8.45 -3.38
C LYS A 59 -7.87 -8.76 -2.57
N ALA A 60 -7.97 -8.23 -1.36
CA ALA A 60 -9.18 -8.37 -0.55
C ALA A 60 -10.40 -7.72 -1.22
N LEU A 61 -10.25 -6.52 -1.79
CA LEU A 61 -11.31 -5.84 -2.54
C LEU A 61 -11.81 -6.66 -3.74
N GLU A 62 -10.89 -7.25 -4.50
CA GLU A 62 -11.21 -8.15 -5.62
C GLU A 62 -12.13 -9.29 -5.16
N ILE A 63 -11.79 -9.96 -4.06
CA ILE A 63 -12.58 -11.07 -3.48
C ILE A 63 -13.95 -10.59 -2.96
N ILE A 64 -13.99 -9.42 -2.31
CA ILE A 64 -15.23 -8.85 -1.74
C ILE A 64 -16.22 -8.50 -2.84
N TRP A 65 -15.75 -7.90 -3.93
CA TRP A 65 -16.62 -7.58 -5.07
C TRP A 65 -17.22 -8.82 -5.72
N GLN A 66 -16.52 -9.97 -5.65
CA GLN A 66 -17.05 -11.25 -6.12
C GLN A 66 -18.04 -11.88 -5.14
N LYS A 67 -17.92 -11.59 -3.83
CA LYS A 67 -18.69 -12.24 -2.75
C LYS A 67 -19.27 -11.22 -1.75
N PRO A 68 -20.12 -10.26 -2.18
CA PRO A 68 -20.54 -9.15 -1.33
C PRO A 68 -21.41 -9.58 -0.14
N VAL A 69 -22.30 -10.56 -0.33
CA VAL A 69 -23.22 -11.05 0.73
C VAL A 69 -22.46 -11.81 1.82
N GLU A 70 -21.53 -12.69 1.45
CA GLU A 70 -20.74 -13.48 2.40
C GLU A 70 -19.82 -12.60 3.28
N LEU A 71 -19.48 -11.40 2.79
CA LEU A 71 -18.48 -10.53 3.41
C LEU A 71 -19.05 -9.19 3.90
N GLU A 72 -20.38 -9.05 3.95
CA GLU A 72 -21.10 -7.81 4.28
C GLU A 72 -20.80 -7.26 5.69
N ARG A 73 -20.54 -8.14 6.66
CA ARG A 73 -20.25 -7.79 8.08
C ARG A 73 -18.82 -7.33 8.34
N LYS A 74 -18.02 -7.13 7.28
CA LYS A 74 -16.62 -6.72 7.38
C LYS A 74 -16.49 -5.23 7.14
N HIS A 75 -15.87 -4.56 8.11
CA HIS A 75 -15.50 -3.16 7.98
C HIS A 75 -14.01 -3.08 7.73
N TYR A 76 -13.63 -2.60 6.56
CA TYR A 76 -12.23 -2.41 6.23
C TYR A 76 -11.83 -0.99 6.57
N ASN A 77 -10.70 -0.85 7.27
CA ASN A 77 -9.90 0.36 7.41
C ASN A 77 -10.67 1.69 7.16
N ARG A 78 -11.74 1.96 7.95
CA ARG A 78 -12.49 3.24 7.92
C ARG A 78 -11.61 4.42 8.31
N ALA A 79 -10.46 4.17 8.92
CA ALA A 79 -9.36 5.10 8.96
C ALA A 79 -8.67 5.11 7.58
N LEU A 80 -9.14 6.00 6.70
CA LEU A 80 -8.33 6.51 5.59
C LEU A 80 -7.05 7.08 6.21
N ARG A 81 -6.02 6.24 6.34
CA ARG A 81 -4.71 6.71 6.75
C ARG A 81 -4.25 7.72 5.71
N SER A 82 -3.65 8.82 6.17
CA SER A 82 -3.20 9.97 5.36
C SER A 82 -2.51 9.57 4.06
N HIS A 83 -1.70 8.51 4.14
CA HIS A 83 -0.98 7.98 3.00
C HIS A 83 -1.89 7.48 1.88
N LYS A 84 -3.10 6.99 2.13
CA LYS A 84 -4.02 6.53 1.08
C LYS A 84 -4.54 7.69 0.22
N ILE A 85 -4.78 8.85 0.85
CA ILE A 85 -5.20 10.08 0.13
C ILE A 85 -4.02 10.63 -0.67
N VAL A 86 -2.84 10.66 -0.07
CA VAL A 86 -1.61 11.11 -0.73
C VAL A 86 -1.22 10.16 -1.88
N PHE A 87 -1.39 8.86 -1.68
CA PHE A 87 -1.19 7.83 -2.72
C PHE A 87 -2.13 8.06 -3.89
N GLU A 88 -3.44 8.22 -3.62
CA GLU A 88 -4.43 8.49 -4.65
C GLU A 88 -4.13 9.79 -5.42
N ALA A 89 -3.69 10.85 -4.72
CA ALA A 89 -3.26 12.09 -5.35
C ALA A 89 -2.01 11.89 -6.24
N PHE A 90 -1.02 11.12 -5.79
CA PHE A 90 0.16 10.79 -6.58
C PHE A 90 -0.18 9.93 -7.80
N GLU A 91 -1.08 8.96 -7.66
CA GLU A 91 -1.60 8.19 -8.78
C GLU A 91 -2.27 9.12 -9.79
N ARG A 92 -3.15 10.04 -9.37
CA ARG A 92 -3.77 11.02 -10.28
C ARG A 92 -2.74 11.86 -11.05
N LEU A 93 -1.68 12.30 -10.38
CA LEU A 93 -0.58 13.03 -11.01
C LEU A 93 0.21 12.16 -11.99
N CYS A 94 0.42 10.89 -11.66
CA CYS A 94 1.04 9.92 -12.56
C CYS A 94 0.18 9.67 -13.80
N TRP A 95 -1.14 9.50 -13.63
CA TRP A 95 -2.10 9.37 -14.73
C TRP A 95 -2.16 10.61 -15.61
N GLU A 96 -2.05 11.81 -15.02
CA GLU A 96 -1.98 13.07 -15.76
C GLU A 96 -0.70 13.16 -16.60
N ALA A 97 0.45 12.89 -16.01
CA ALA A 97 1.73 12.87 -16.72
C ALA A 97 1.76 11.80 -17.82
N TYR A 98 1.14 10.63 -17.57
CA TYR A 98 0.96 9.58 -18.58
C TYR A 98 0.08 10.03 -19.74
N GLY A 99 -1.04 10.71 -19.46
CA GLY A 99 -1.91 11.28 -20.49
C GLY A 99 -1.17 12.30 -21.37
N SER A 100 -0.41 13.21 -20.76
CA SER A 100 0.41 14.18 -21.51
C SER A 100 1.49 13.49 -22.36
N TRP A 101 2.12 12.44 -21.83
CA TRP A 101 3.10 11.64 -22.58
C TRP A 101 2.44 10.92 -23.76
N LEU A 102 1.28 10.29 -23.55
CA LEU A 102 0.50 9.65 -24.62
C LEU A 102 0.12 10.65 -25.72
N SER A 103 -0.22 11.89 -25.38
CA SER A 103 -0.57 12.92 -26.36
C SER A 103 0.62 13.52 -27.12
N SER A 104 1.84 13.41 -26.58
CA SER A 104 3.04 14.05 -27.14
C SER A 104 3.95 13.09 -27.90
N ASN A 105 3.82 11.78 -27.65
CA ASN A 105 4.62 10.74 -28.30
C ASN A 105 3.86 10.13 -29.49
N ASP A 106 3.88 10.82 -30.63
CA ASP A 106 3.39 10.30 -31.93
C ASP A 106 4.22 9.11 -32.45
N GLU A 107 5.45 8.89 -31.95
CA GLU A 107 6.37 7.83 -32.38
C GLU A 107 6.20 6.48 -31.66
N ASN A 108 5.02 6.19 -31.09
CA ASN A 108 4.77 4.85 -30.59
C ASN A 108 4.21 3.97 -31.72
N GLU A 109 5.10 3.21 -32.37
CA GLU A 109 4.83 2.18 -33.40
C GLU A 109 3.73 1.15 -33.01
N PHE A 110 3.28 1.17 -31.74
CA PHE A 110 2.29 0.27 -31.15
C PHE A 110 0.90 0.88 -30.92
N LEU A 111 0.71 2.19 -31.10
CA LEU A 111 -0.53 2.88 -30.74
C LEU A 111 -1.26 3.40 -31.97
N ASP A 112 -2.32 2.69 -32.40
CA ASP A 112 -3.23 3.20 -33.43
C ASP A 112 -3.95 4.46 -32.94
N SER A 113 -4.22 5.41 -33.85
CA SER A 113 -4.88 6.69 -33.55
C SER A 113 -6.24 6.50 -32.86
N ASN A 114 -6.96 5.43 -33.19
CA ASN A 114 -8.24 5.08 -32.55
C ASN A 114 -8.07 4.64 -31.09
N PHE A 115 -6.97 3.95 -30.77
CA PHE A 115 -6.65 3.53 -29.40
C PHE A 115 -6.34 4.75 -28.54
N GLN A 116 -5.47 5.65 -29.02
CA GLN A 116 -5.04 6.84 -28.30
C GLN A 116 -6.23 7.74 -27.95
N ALA A 117 -7.11 8.03 -28.92
CA ALA A 117 -8.31 8.84 -28.69
C ALA A 117 -9.28 8.19 -27.69
N SER A 118 -9.51 6.88 -27.82
CA SER A 118 -10.40 6.12 -26.93
C SER A 118 -9.86 6.08 -25.49
N VAL A 119 -8.56 5.82 -25.33
CA VAL A 119 -7.91 5.77 -24.01
C VAL A 119 -7.89 7.12 -23.33
N LEU A 120 -7.50 8.19 -24.04
CA LEU A 120 -7.50 9.54 -23.47
C LEU A 120 -8.90 9.96 -23.01
N SER A 121 -9.93 9.60 -23.77
CA SER A 121 -11.33 9.82 -23.39
C SER A 121 -11.72 9.06 -22.11
N ILE A 122 -11.39 7.76 -22.01
CA ILE A 122 -11.68 6.94 -20.83
C ILE A 122 -10.92 7.46 -19.60
N LEU A 123 -9.64 7.81 -19.74
CA LEU A 123 -8.83 8.39 -18.66
C LEU A 123 -9.42 9.72 -18.18
N ALA A 124 -9.88 10.58 -19.09
CA ALA A 124 -10.53 11.82 -18.74
C ALA A 124 -11.86 11.60 -17.98
N GLN A 125 -12.64 10.59 -18.36
CA GLN A 125 -13.89 10.22 -17.66
C GLN A 125 -13.60 9.71 -16.24
N ILE A 126 -12.64 8.78 -16.10
CA ILE A 126 -12.24 8.22 -14.80
C ILE A 126 -11.70 9.31 -13.87
N ARG A 127 -10.90 10.24 -14.41
CA ARG A 127 -10.37 11.38 -13.63
C ARG A 127 -11.49 12.23 -13.04
N ARG A 128 -12.55 12.49 -13.82
CA ARG A 128 -13.68 13.34 -13.43
C ARG A 128 -14.64 12.63 -12.48
N ASN A 129 -14.90 11.34 -12.69
CA ASN A 129 -15.84 10.58 -11.86
C ASN A 129 -15.47 9.08 -11.83
N LEU A 130 -14.64 8.72 -10.86
CA LEU A 130 -14.26 7.33 -10.60
C LEU A 130 -15.40 6.62 -9.84
N THR A 131 -16.27 5.95 -10.60
CA THR A 131 -17.30 5.05 -10.06
C THR A 131 -16.94 3.59 -10.35
N ALA A 132 -17.54 2.66 -9.60
CA ALA A 132 -17.38 1.24 -9.85
C ALA A 132 -17.81 0.85 -11.28
N ASP A 133 -18.89 1.45 -11.79
CA ASP A 133 -19.42 1.17 -13.12
C ASP A 133 -18.51 1.67 -14.24
N ASN A 134 -17.97 2.88 -14.11
CA ASN A 134 -17.04 3.45 -15.08
C ASN A 134 -15.71 2.67 -15.09
N PHE A 135 -15.23 2.28 -13.90
CA PHE A 135 -14.02 1.46 -13.78
C PHE A 135 -14.22 0.06 -14.39
N LYS A 136 -15.38 -0.57 -14.15
CA LYS A 136 -15.74 -1.86 -14.76
C LYS A 136 -15.81 -1.75 -16.29
N THR A 137 -16.35 -0.65 -16.81
CA THR A 137 -16.38 -0.40 -18.26
C THR A 137 -14.98 -0.31 -18.86
N LEU A 138 -14.03 0.35 -18.17
CA LEU A 138 -12.63 0.35 -18.58
C LEU A 138 -12.02 -1.05 -18.56
N LEU A 139 -12.23 -1.82 -17.50
CA LEU A 139 -11.67 -3.18 -17.37
C LEU A 139 -12.18 -4.12 -18.47
N MET A 140 -13.42 -3.94 -18.91
CA MET A 140 -14.02 -4.73 -19.99
C MET A 140 -13.72 -4.19 -21.39
N SER A 141 -13.00 -3.07 -21.50
CA SER A 141 -12.62 -2.49 -22.77
C SER A 141 -11.60 -3.37 -23.49
N PRO A 142 -11.72 -3.56 -24.82
CA PRO A 142 -10.72 -4.29 -25.61
C PRO A 142 -9.32 -3.62 -25.56
N TYR A 143 -9.27 -2.38 -25.08
CA TYR A 143 -8.05 -1.57 -24.99
C TYR A 143 -7.32 -1.69 -23.65
N VAL A 144 -7.88 -2.38 -22.64
CA VAL A 144 -7.26 -2.43 -21.30
C VAL A 144 -5.87 -3.06 -21.30
N GLY A 145 -5.66 -4.13 -22.09
CA GLY A 145 -4.35 -4.79 -22.19
C GLY A 145 -3.29 -3.85 -22.80
N LYS A 146 -3.65 -3.19 -23.91
CA LYS A 146 -2.79 -2.19 -24.56
C LYS A 146 -2.54 -0.96 -23.68
N LEU A 147 -3.50 -0.58 -22.83
CA LEU A 147 -3.35 0.49 -21.84
C LEU A 147 -2.23 0.15 -20.84
N PHE A 148 -2.22 -1.07 -20.30
CA PHE A 148 -1.19 -1.53 -19.37
C PHE A 148 0.18 -1.63 -20.01
N GLU A 149 0.26 -2.08 -21.26
CA GLU A 149 1.50 -2.14 -22.02
C GLU A 149 2.08 -0.73 -22.25
N ALA A 150 1.25 0.21 -22.72
CA ALA A 150 1.66 1.59 -22.93
C ALA A 150 2.06 2.30 -21.63
N PHE A 151 1.37 2.03 -20.51
CA PHE A 151 1.75 2.53 -19.19
C PHE A 151 3.10 1.97 -18.72
N SER A 152 3.37 0.69 -19.01
CA SER A 152 4.66 0.06 -18.71
C SER A 152 5.78 0.71 -19.54
N VAL A 153 5.53 1.04 -20.80
CA VAL A 153 6.48 1.78 -21.64
C VAL A 153 6.74 3.18 -21.08
N TYR A 154 5.69 3.90 -20.67
CA TYR A 154 5.84 5.20 -20.01
C TYR A 154 6.73 5.11 -18.77
N CYS A 155 6.49 4.13 -17.89
CA CYS A 155 7.28 3.97 -16.67
C CYS A 155 8.76 3.72 -16.95
N ASN A 156 9.07 2.98 -18.02
CA ASN A 156 10.44 2.60 -18.36
C ASN A 156 11.19 3.66 -19.20
N ARG A 157 10.50 4.29 -20.16
CA ARG A 157 11.13 5.17 -21.17
C ARG A 157 11.01 6.65 -20.85
N SER A 158 10.04 7.05 -20.05
CA SER A 158 9.85 8.46 -19.74
C SER A 158 10.93 8.97 -18.78
N SER A 159 11.31 10.23 -18.98
CA SER A 159 12.13 11.01 -18.04
C SER A 159 11.27 11.78 -17.03
N HIS A 160 9.94 11.70 -17.14
CA HIS A 160 9.03 12.36 -16.18
C HIS A 160 9.27 11.84 -14.76
N GLY A 161 9.37 12.75 -13.78
CA GLY A 161 9.65 12.39 -12.38
C GLY A 161 8.63 11.42 -11.76
N PHE A 162 7.38 11.40 -12.25
CA PHE A 162 6.34 10.48 -11.79
C PHE A 162 6.35 9.12 -12.49
N SER A 163 7.09 8.95 -13.59
CA SER A 163 7.14 7.67 -14.34
C SER A 163 7.91 6.56 -13.62
N ARG A 164 8.82 6.91 -12.71
CA ARG A 164 9.74 5.98 -12.05
C ARG A 164 9.55 5.87 -10.54
N SER A 165 8.56 6.55 -9.98
CA SER A 165 8.35 6.61 -8.54
C SER A 165 7.42 5.49 -8.12
N PRO A 166 7.89 4.45 -7.39
CA PRO A 166 6.98 3.56 -6.70
C PRO A 166 6.32 4.42 -5.64
N VAL A 167 5.06 4.83 -5.87
CA VAL A 167 4.32 5.76 -5.00
C VAL A 167 4.37 5.30 -3.54
N ASP A 168 4.33 3.98 -3.33
CA ASP A 168 4.52 3.34 -2.03
C ASP A 168 5.89 3.64 -1.40
N GLN A 169 6.99 3.49 -2.14
CA GLN A 169 8.34 3.80 -1.66
C GLN A 169 8.49 5.30 -1.37
N THR A 170 7.94 6.17 -2.21
CA THR A 170 8.00 7.62 -1.99
C THR A 170 7.25 8.03 -0.73
N ILE A 171 6.06 7.49 -0.51
CA ILE A 171 5.29 7.72 0.71
C ILE A 171 6.01 7.11 1.92
N GLU A 172 6.61 5.94 1.76
CA GLU A 172 7.32 5.26 2.84
C GLU A 172 8.53 6.06 3.31
N GLN A 173 9.29 6.63 2.35
CA GLN A 173 10.49 7.43 2.64
C GLN A 173 10.21 8.88 3.10
N THR A 174 9.04 9.44 2.76
CA THR A 174 8.72 10.86 3.06
C THR A 174 7.75 11.02 4.23
N LEU A 175 6.61 10.33 4.21
CA LEU A 175 5.48 10.56 5.11
C LEU A 175 5.41 9.52 6.24
N ASN A 176 5.63 8.25 5.89
CA ASN A 176 5.56 7.18 6.87
C ASN A 176 6.83 7.08 7.72
N ARG A 177 8.01 7.45 7.20
CA ARG A 177 9.26 7.43 7.97
C ARG A 177 9.16 8.19 9.28
N ASP A 178 8.56 9.38 9.26
CA ASP A 178 8.45 10.24 10.45
C ASP A 178 7.22 9.94 11.33
N THR A 179 6.29 9.10 10.87
CA THR A 179 5.06 8.75 11.59
C THR A 179 4.98 7.29 12.05
N LYS A 180 5.75 6.38 11.44
CA LYS A 180 5.76 4.94 11.73
C LYS A 180 7.03 4.44 12.45
N THR A 181 8.05 5.27 12.64
CA THR A 181 9.25 4.87 13.39
C THR A 181 9.00 4.86 14.91
N ARG A 182 9.82 4.12 15.67
CA ARG A 182 9.76 4.06 17.14
C ARG A 182 9.85 5.44 17.81
N ASP A 183 10.50 6.40 17.14
CA ASP A 183 10.65 7.80 17.54
C ASP A 183 9.84 8.77 16.65
N GLY A 184 8.83 8.23 15.93
CA GLY A 184 7.92 8.98 15.09
C GLY A 184 6.84 9.71 15.90
N ILE A 185 6.29 10.78 15.35
CA ILE A 185 5.23 11.54 16.02
C ILE A 185 3.89 10.83 15.81
N VAL A 186 3.43 10.12 16.84
CA VAL A 186 2.14 9.41 16.85
C VAL A 186 1.15 10.20 17.71
N VAL A 187 -0.02 10.52 17.15
CA VAL A 187 -1.14 11.12 17.91
C VAL A 187 -2.43 10.34 17.61
N PHE A 188 -3.18 10.09 18.68
CA PHE A 188 -4.53 9.54 18.63
C PHE A 188 -5.53 10.62 19.06
N SER A 189 -6.55 10.87 18.24
CA SER A 189 -7.64 11.80 18.56
C SER A 189 -8.95 11.31 17.93
N LEU A 190 -10.05 11.44 18.66
CA LEU A 190 -11.40 11.13 18.17
C LEU A 190 -12.08 12.35 17.52
N ASN A 191 -11.49 13.54 17.63
CA ASN A 191 -12.03 14.76 17.04
C ASN A 191 -11.69 14.83 15.54
N LYS A 192 -12.71 14.72 14.68
CA LYS A 192 -12.57 14.77 13.22
C LYS A 192 -11.82 16.01 12.71
N GLY A 193 -12.03 17.18 13.32
CA GLY A 193 -11.36 18.42 12.95
C GLY A 193 -9.86 18.35 13.26
N SER A 194 -9.51 17.91 14.45
CA SER A 194 -8.11 17.70 14.87
C SER A 194 -7.41 16.65 13.99
N VAL A 195 -8.10 15.55 13.66
CA VAL A 195 -7.59 14.52 12.73
C VAL A 195 -7.34 15.11 11.35
N LYS A 196 -8.26 15.92 10.81
CA LYS A 196 -8.10 16.59 9.51
C LYS A 196 -6.91 17.56 9.48
N HIS A 197 -6.75 18.40 10.49
CA HIS A 197 -5.58 19.30 10.59
C HIS A 197 -4.28 18.51 10.78
N TRP A 198 -4.33 17.42 11.54
CA TRP A 198 -3.20 16.50 11.66
C TRP A 198 -2.83 15.92 10.29
N LEU A 199 -3.81 15.45 9.51
CA LEU A 199 -3.60 14.97 8.15
C LEU A 199 -2.95 16.03 7.24
N LEU A 200 -3.52 17.23 7.19
CA LEU A 200 -3.08 18.29 6.26
C LEU A 200 -1.66 18.79 6.57
N ASN A 201 -1.33 18.96 7.85
CA ASN A 201 -0.06 19.55 8.26
C ASN A 201 1.03 18.49 8.48
N ALA A 202 0.83 17.25 8.03
CA ALA A 202 1.75 16.14 8.28
C ALA A 202 3.17 16.39 7.72
N HIS A 203 3.24 17.00 6.53
CA HIS A 203 4.49 17.36 5.88
C HIS A 203 5.24 18.48 6.64
N GLU A 204 4.54 19.52 7.09
CA GLU A 204 5.12 20.59 7.91
C GLU A 204 5.66 20.04 9.22
N ARG A 205 4.92 19.14 9.88
CA ARG A 205 5.37 18.49 11.12
C ARG A 205 6.58 17.59 10.90
N ALA A 206 6.62 16.85 9.79
CA ALA A 206 7.80 16.08 9.41
C ALA A 206 9.02 16.99 9.23
N SER A 207 8.86 18.11 8.52
CA SER A 207 9.91 19.12 8.33
C SER A 207 10.40 19.73 9.65
N ILE A 208 9.48 20.18 10.52
CA ILE A 208 9.80 20.74 11.84
C ILE A 208 10.51 19.69 12.70
N SER A 209 9.98 18.47 12.76
CA SER A 209 10.57 17.37 13.52
C SER A 209 12.00 17.06 13.06
N SER A 210 12.21 16.98 11.74
CA SER A 210 13.54 16.79 11.14
C SER A 210 14.50 17.91 11.56
N LYS A 211 14.06 19.18 11.51
CA LYS A 211 14.85 20.33 11.97
C LYS A 211 15.15 20.30 13.47
N CYS A 212 14.17 19.95 14.30
CA CYS A 212 14.38 19.81 15.74
C CYS A 212 15.37 18.70 16.06
N ARG A 213 15.29 17.56 15.38
CA ARG A 213 16.25 16.45 15.53
C ARG A 213 17.65 16.86 15.06
N TYR A 214 17.77 17.64 13.97
CA TYR A 214 19.04 18.22 13.54
C TYR A 214 19.63 19.16 14.61
N LEU A 215 18.82 20.10 15.12
CA LEU A 215 19.23 21.04 16.16
C LEU A 215 19.61 20.34 17.47
N ALA A 216 18.95 19.23 17.80
CA ALA A 216 19.26 18.38 18.94
C ALA A 216 20.48 17.46 18.72
N GLY A 217 21.16 17.57 17.56
CA GLY A 217 22.32 16.73 17.22
C GLY A 217 21.99 15.27 16.93
N MET A 218 20.70 14.93 16.78
CA MET A 218 20.22 13.57 16.53
C MET A 218 20.31 13.16 15.05
N ILE A 219 20.47 14.14 14.14
CA ILE A 219 20.61 13.92 12.70
C ILE A 219 21.86 14.65 12.24
N ASN A 220 22.85 13.91 11.73
CA ASN A 220 24.06 14.48 11.18
C ASN A 220 24.04 14.29 9.64
N PRO A 221 24.01 15.37 8.83
CA PRO A 221 23.81 15.30 7.38
C PRO A 221 24.81 14.36 6.67
N GLU A 222 26.06 14.31 7.15
CA GLU A 222 27.14 13.51 6.56
C GLU A 222 26.95 11.99 6.72
N THR A 223 26.33 11.54 7.81
CA THR A 223 26.06 10.09 8.05
C THR A 223 24.68 9.66 7.59
N SER A 224 23.75 10.60 7.43
CA SER A 224 22.35 10.33 7.07
C SER A 224 22.15 10.04 5.57
N ALA A 225 23.08 10.48 4.72
CA ALA A 225 22.96 10.42 3.27
C ALA A 225 23.04 8.98 2.70
N LYS A 226 23.59 8.02 3.44
CA LYS A 226 23.71 6.63 2.98
C LYS A 226 23.33 5.67 4.10
N LYS A 227 22.02 5.50 4.32
CA LYS A 227 21.44 4.51 5.24
C LYS A 227 22.00 3.10 5.01
N GLU A 228 22.25 2.75 3.74
CA GLU A 228 22.84 1.46 3.34
C GLU A 228 24.31 1.30 3.80
N LEU A 229 25.04 2.39 4.01
CA LEU A 229 26.40 2.38 4.57
C LEU A 229 26.42 2.62 6.10
N GLY A 230 25.24 2.64 6.74
CA GLY A 230 25.16 2.78 8.19
C GLY A 230 25.74 1.56 8.88
N LYS A 231 26.54 1.76 9.95
CA LYS A 231 27.18 0.68 10.72
C LYS A 231 26.20 -0.44 11.12
N THR A 232 24.99 -0.09 11.52
CA THR A 232 23.93 -1.04 11.88
C THR A 232 23.45 -1.86 10.68
N ARG A 233 23.35 -1.24 9.50
CA ARG A 233 22.91 -1.92 8.27
C ARG A 233 24.00 -2.85 7.76
N MET A 234 25.26 -2.38 7.70
CA MET A 234 26.41 -3.20 7.33
C MET A 234 26.52 -4.44 8.21
N LYS A 235 26.42 -4.29 9.54
CA LYS A 235 26.48 -5.43 10.46
C LYS A 235 25.35 -6.43 10.26
N ARG A 236 24.15 -5.96 9.92
CA ARG A 236 23.01 -6.83 9.60
C ARG A 236 23.24 -7.56 8.28
N ASP A 237 23.69 -6.86 7.25
CA ASP A 237 23.95 -7.45 5.94
C ASP A 237 25.07 -8.50 6.03
N GLU A 238 26.14 -8.24 6.78
CA GLU A 238 27.17 -9.23 7.12
C GLU A 238 26.58 -10.45 7.84
N THR A 239 25.70 -10.23 8.81
CA THR A 239 25.03 -11.31 9.53
C THR A 239 24.15 -12.15 8.60
N ASP A 240 23.43 -11.52 7.67
CA ASP A 240 22.54 -12.20 6.73
C ASP A 240 23.34 -12.97 5.66
N VAL A 241 24.47 -12.42 5.20
CA VAL A 241 25.44 -13.15 4.34
C VAL A 241 25.98 -14.38 5.06
N LEU A 242 26.38 -14.25 6.33
CA LEU A 242 26.87 -15.40 7.11
C LEU A 242 25.83 -16.51 7.25
N LYS A 243 24.56 -16.17 7.49
CA LYS A 243 23.47 -17.15 7.50
C LYS A 243 23.30 -17.85 6.16
N LEU A 244 23.42 -17.11 5.06
CA LEU A 244 23.28 -17.65 3.71
C LEU A 244 24.42 -18.61 3.39
N VAL A 245 25.66 -18.26 3.75
CA VAL A 245 26.83 -19.14 3.65
C VAL A 245 26.66 -20.39 4.50
N GLN A 246 26.24 -20.27 5.77
CA GLN A 246 25.96 -21.42 6.62
C GLN A 246 24.89 -22.34 6.02
N THR A 247 23.84 -21.75 5.43
CA THR A 247 22.77 -22.51 4.78
C THR A 247 23.32 -23.28 3.58
N LEU A 248 24.10 -22.64 2.71
CA LEU A 248 24.72 -23.28 1.56
C LEU A 248 25.72 -24.37 1.95
N GLN A 249 26.48 -24.18 3.04
CA GLN A 249 27.40 -25.19 3.57
C GLN A 249 26.67 -26.38 4.20
N SER A 250 25.47 -26.14 4.75
CA SER A 250 24.61 -27.20 5.30
C SER A 250 23.82 -27.95 4.23
N TRP A 251 23.78 -27.43 3.00
CA TRP A 251 23.14 -28.11 1.88
C TRP A 251 24.01 -29.25 1.39
N THR A 252 23.49 -30.47 1.52
CA THR A 252 24.06 -31.65 0.89
C THR A 252 23.95 -31.49 -0.62
N ASN A 253 25.11 -31.49 -1.27
CA ASN A 253 25.20 -31.42 -2.73
C ASN A 253 24.52 -32.66 -3.34
N GLN A 254 23.38 -32.47 -4.00
CA GLN A 254 22.59 -33.55 -4.58
C GLN A 254 23.27 -34.24 -5.78
N PHE A 255 24.41 -33.70 -6.22
CA PHE A 255 25.24 -34.24 -7.30
C PHE A 255 26.57 -34.82 -6.81
N GLU A 256 26.86 -34.75 -5.51
CA GLU A 256 27.93 -35.57 -4.91
C GLU A 256 27.38 -36.97 -4.70
N THR A 257 27.66 -37.85 -5.66
CA THR A 257 27.41 -39.29 -5.57
C THR A 257 28.12 -39.88 -4.36
N SER A 258 27.40 -40.71 -3.62
CA SER A 258 27.92 -41.61 -2.58
C SER A 258 29.05 -42.50 -3.10
#